data_AF-A0A920KRP6-F1
#
_entry.id   AF-A0A920KRP6-F1
#
_cell.length_a   1.000
_cell.length_b   1.000
_cell.length_c   1.000
_cell.angle_alpha   90.00
_cell.angle_beta   90.00
_cell.angle_gamma   90.00
#
_symmetry.space_group_name_H-M   'P 1'
#
loop_
_entity.id
_entity.type
_entity.pdbx_description
1 polymer ?
#
loop_
_entity_poly.entity_id
_entity_poly.type
_entity_poly.pdbx_seq_one_letter_code
_entity_poly.pdbx_strand_id
1 'polypeptide(L)'
;MAEKLASHRLPWGYAGYGSLDSPLAGWIPVVGVYGTSWLLVAIGCCFAEVLDAPRRSVRWATAVVFAGVIVISGLSLQRVEWTSSKGTPIAVAVVQPNVPLREKWDPRYRSQILSDFRERSAQLAQAHTLVVWPESALPAYQDRVTDMLEPMNSQLALSHSTLVTGIPTRDATGRYNSIIALGAGSGTYHKQKMVPFGEYVPLSAGSEA
;
A
#
# COMPACT_ATOMS: atom_id res chain seq x y z
N MET A 1 -16.29 16.91 17.26
CA MET A 1 -17.01 15.70 17.73
C MET A 1 -17.35 14.74 16.60
N ALA A 2 -18.01 15.18 15.52
CA ALA A 2 -18.16 14.40 14.27
C ALA A 2 -16.82 14.14 13.54
N GLU A 3 -15.80 14.95 13.83
CA GLU A 3 -14.51 14.99 13.13
C GLU A 3 -13.61 13.74 13.34
N LYS A 4 -13.63 13.12 14.53
CA LYS A 4 -12.82 11.91 14.83
C LYS A 4 -13.37 10.62 14.19
N LEU A 5 -14.68 10.56 13.94
CA LEU A 5 -15.31 9.48 13.17
C LEU A 5 -15.32 9.82 11.67
N ALA A 6 -15.50 11.10 11.30
CA ALA A 6 -15.45 11.55 9.91
C ALA A 6 -14.05 11.46 9.25
N SER A 7 -12.98 11.35 10.05
CA SER A 7 -11.61 11.17 9.55
C SER A 7 -11.31 9.76 9.04
N HIS A 8 -12.10 8.76 9.45
CA HIS A 8 -11.96 7.37 9.02
C HIS A 8 -13.03 7.03 7.98
N ARG A 9 -12.91 7.66 6.81
CA ARG A 9 -13.69 7.29 5.63
C ARG A 9 -13.29 5.88 5.23
N LEU A 10 -14.23 5.08 4.72
CA LEU A 10 -13.96 3.78 4.10
C LEU A 10 -13.90 4.00 2.58
N PRO A 11 -12.74 4.40 2.01
CA PRO A 11 -12.60 4.71 0.58
C PRO A 11 -12.56 3.43 -0.27
N TRP A 12 -13.46 2.49 -0.02
CA TRP A 12 -13.58 1.25 -0.77
C TRP A 12 -14.54 1.42 -1.94
N GLY A 13 -14.23 0.75 -3.06
CA GLY A 13 -15.16 0.62 -4.18
C GLY A 13 -15.33 1.87 -5.03
N TYR A 14 -14.34 2.75 -5.12
CA TYR A 14 -14.39 3.85 -6.09
C TYR A 14 -14.50 3.32 -7.53
N ALA A 15 -15.42 3.90 -8.30
CA ALA A 15 -15.71 3.47 -9.67
C ALA A 15 -14.45 3.51 -10.55
N GLY A 16 -13.55 4.47 -10.33
CA GLY A 16 -12.30 4.62 -11.05
C GLY A 16 -11.33 3.43 -10.89
N TYR A 17 -11.45 2.59 -9.84
CA TYR A 17 -10.67 1.36 -9.74
C TYR A 17 -11.00 0.38 -10.87
N GLY A 18 -12.26 0.34 -11.32
CA GLY A 18 -12.67 -0.50 -12.46
C GLY A 18 -12.09 -0.06 -13.81
N SER A 19 -11.43 1.11 -13.85
CA SER A 19 -10.84 1.67 -15.07
C SER A 19 -9.37 1.33 -15.27
N LEU A 20 -8.73 0.59 -14.36
CA LEU A 20 -7.29 0.28 -14.40
C LEU A 20 -6.85 -0.44 -15.70
N ASP A 21 -7.65 -1.37 -16.19
CA ASP A 21 -7.37 -2.14 -17.41
C ASP A 21 -8.16 -1.62 -18.64
N SER A 22 -8.46 -0.32 -18.65
CA SER A 22 -9.28 0.32 -19.67
C SER A 22 -8.59 1.54 -20.29
N PRO A 23 -9.08 2.07 -21.44
CA PRO A 23 -8.62 3.34 -22.00
C PRO A 23 -8.56 4.52 -21.00
N LEU A 24 -9.41 4.50 -19.98
CA LEU A 24 -9.45 5.56 -18.96
C LEU A 24 -8.24 5.51 -18.01
N ALA A 25 -7.45 4.43 -18.00
CA ALA A 25 -6.27 4.33 -17.13
C ALA A 25 -5.26 5.45 -17.38
N GLY A 26 -5.17 5.98 -18.61
CA GLY A 26 -4.29 7.11 -18.94
C GLY A 26 -4.67 8.41 -18.21
N TRP A 27 -5.90 8.54 -17.74
CA TRP A 27 -6.34 9.68 -16.94
C TRP A 27 -5.92 9.59 -15.47
N ILE A 28 -5.60 8.39 -14.96
CA ILE A 28 -5.29 8.17 -13.53
C ILE A 28 -4.13 9.04 -13.05
N PRO A 29 -2.99 9.17 -13.78
CA PRO A 29 -1.89 10.05 -13.36
C PRO A 29 -2.23 11.55 -13.37
N VAL A 30 -3.26 11.96 -14.13
CA VAL A 30 -3.60 13.37 -14.34
C VAL A 30 -4.65 13.86 -13.34
N VAL A 31 -5.72 13.09 -13.17
CA VAL A 31 -6.90 13.51 -12.37
C VAL A 31 -7.16 12.62 -11.15
N GLY A 32 -6.35 11.56 -10.97
CA GLY A 32 -6.48 10.61 -9.87
C GLY A 32 -7.77 9.79 -9.91
N VAL A 33 -7.95 8.91 -8.93
CA VAL A 33 -9.10 7.99 -8.85
C VAL A 33 -10.45 8.70 -8.84
N TYR A 34 -10.54 9.90 -8.24
CA TYR A 34 -11.79 10.67 -8.18
C TYR A 34 -12.18 11.22 -9.55
N GLY A 35 -11.23 11.82 -10.28
CA GLY A 35 -11.48 12.33 -11.63
C GLY A 35 -11.78 11.19 -12.60
N THR A 36 -11.06 10.07 -12.51
CA THR A 36 -11.35 8.88 -13.31
C THR A 36 -12.73 8.30 -13.00
N SER A 37 -13.16 8.30 -11.74
CA SER A 37 -14.53 7.90 -11.36
C SER A 37 -15.57 8.80 -12.01
N TRP A 38 -15.35 10.11 -12.02
CA TRP A 38 -16.24 11.07 -12.70
C TRP A 38 -16.28 10.83 -14.21
N LEU A 39 -15.14 10.62 -14.87
CA LEU A 39 -15.07 10.34 -16.30
C LEU A 39 -15.80 9.04 -16.67
N LEU A 40 -15.69 8.01 -15.84
CA LEU A 40 -16.40 6.76 -16.04
C LEU A 40 -17.92 6.95 -15.97
N VAL A 41 -18.40 7.70 -14.98
CA VAL A 41 -19.82 8.07 -14.88
C VAL A 41 -20.26 8.93 -16.07
N ALA A 42 -19.44 9.90 -16.50
CA ALA A 42 -19.73 10.74 -17.64
C ALA A 42 -19.87 9.93 -18.94
N ILE A 43 -18.99 8.94 -19.17
CA ILE A 43 -19.14 8.01 -20.30
C ILE A 43 -20.43 7.19 -20.17
N GLY A 44 -20.78 6.72 -18.98
CA GLY A 44 -22.05 6.05 -18.73
C GLY A 44 -23.27 6.92 -19.08
N CYS A 45 -23.24 8.20 -18.72
CA CYS A 45 -24.27 9.16 -19.10
C CYS A 45 -24.31 9.40 -20.62
N CYS A 46 -23.15 9.53 -21.27
CA CYS A 46 -23.09 9.64 -22.73
C CYS A 46 -23.64 8.39 -23.42
N PHE A 47 -23.36 7.21 -22.88
CA PHE A 47 -23.90 5.96 -23.39
C PHE A 47 -25.43 5.92 -23.29
N ALA A 48 -25.99 6.33 -22.14
CA ALA A 48 -27.44 6.44 -21.98
C ALA A 48 -28.06 7.43 -22.99
N GLU A 49 -27.46 8.60 -23.17
CA GLU A 49 -27.89 9.60 -24.17
C GLU A 49 -27.83 9.07 -25.61
N VAL A 50 -26.82 8.26 -25.95
CA VAL A 50 -26.69 7.64 -27.29
C VAL A 50 -27.81 6.63 -27.55
N LEU A 51 -28.32 5.96 -26.52
CA LEU A 51 -29.42 5.00 -26.63
C LEU A 51 -30.79 5.67 -26.71
N ASP A 52 -30.99 6.79 -26.01
CA ASP A 52 -32.27 7.52 -25.96
C ASP A 52 -32.44 8.49 -27.13
N ALA A 53 -31.37 9.21 -27.51
CA ALA A 53 -31.47 10.30 -28.47
C ALA A 53 -31.59 9.80 -29.93
N PRO A 54 -32.40 10.47 -30.78
CA PRO A 54 -32.44 10.17 -32.21
C PRO A 54 -31.05 10.32 -32.83
N ARG A 55 -30.65 9.37 -33.68
CA ARG A 55 -29.29 9.31 -34.28
C ARG A 55 -28.83 10.55 -35.06
N ARG A 56 -29.75 11.41 -35.49
CA ARG A 56 -29.44 12.68 -36.19
C ARG A 56 -29.62 13.93 -35.32
N SER A 57 -29.87 13.75 -34.03
CA SER A 57 -29.97 14.86 -33.08
C SER A 57 -28.59 15.38 -32.69
N VAL A 58 -28.53 16.67 -32.34
CA VAL A 58 -27.32 17.28 -31.80
C VAL A 58 -26.89 16.58 -30.51
N ARG A 59 -27.84 16.19 -29.65
CA ARG A 59 -27.58 15.46 -28.39
C ARG A 59 -26.82 14.16 -28.62
N TRP A 60 -27.26 13.35 -29.59
CA TRP A 60 -26.58 12.11 -29.97
C TRP A 60 -25.14 12.39 -30.42
N ALA A 61 -24.96 13.36 -31.33
CA ALA A 61 -23.64 13.71 -31.84
C ALA A 61 -22.71 14.20 -30.73
N THR A 62 -23.19 15.07 -29.84
CA THR A 62 -22.40 15.58 -28.72
C THR A 62 -21.99 14.48 -27.75
N ALA A 63 -22.88 13.52 -27.45
CA ALA A 63 -22.60 12.41 -26.55
C ALA A 63 -21.51 11.48 -27.13
N VAL A 64 -21.61 11.13 -28.42
CA VAL A 64 -20.61 10.31 -29.12
C VAL A 64 -19.26 11.03 -29.17
N VAL A 65 -19.24 12.31 -29.57
CA VAL A 65 -17.99 13.08 -29.67
C VAL A 65 -17.34 13.23 -28.30
N PHE A 66 -18.11 13.57 -27.26
CA PHE A 66 -17.57 13.76 -25.92
C PHE A 66 -17.00 12.44 -25.34
N ALA A 67 -17.75 11.34 -25.44
CA ALA A 67 -17.25 10.02 -25.03
C ALA A 67 -16.01 9.60 -25.82
N GLY A 68 -16.01 9.83 -27.14
CA GLY A 68 -14.89 9.58 -28.02
C GLY A 68 -13.63 10.37 -27.61
N VAL A 69 -13.79 11.66 -27.30
CA VAL A 69 -12.68 12.50 -26.81
C VAL A 69 -12.08 11.93 -25.52
N ILE A 70 -12.90 11.58 -24.53
CA ILE A 70 -12.41 11.01 -23.26
C ILE A 70 -11.62 9.72 -23.48
N VAL A 71 -12.13 8.83 -24.34
CA VAL A 71 -11.51 7.52 -24.61
C VAL A 71 -10.22 7.69 -25.42
N ILE A 72 -10.24 8.47 -26.49
CA ILE A 72 -9.07 8.69 -27.36
C ILE A 72 -7.96 9.43 -26.62
N SER A 73 -8.31 10.46 -25.83
CA SER A 73 -7.33 11.16 -24.99
C SER A 73 -6.78 10.23 -23.92
N GLY A 74 -7.61 9.38 -23.30
CA GLY A 74 -7.16 8.36 -22.35
C GLY A 74 -6.13 7.40 -22.94
N LEU A 75 -6.40 6.84 -24.12
CA LEU A 75 -5.44 6.01 -24.86
C LEU A 75 -4.14 6.75 -25.20
N SER A 76 -4.24 8.04 -25.49
CA SER A 76 -3.08 8.87 -25.81
C SER A 76 -2.23 9.12 -24.57
N LEU A 77 -2.86 9.38 -23.42
CA LEU A 77 -2.18 9.60 -22.14
C LEU A 77 -1.49 8.33 -21.59
N GLN A 78 -1.98 7.14 -21.93
CA GLN A 78 -1.30 5.88 -21.56
C GLN A 78 0.09 5.73 -22.20
N ARG A 79 0.34 6.43 -23.31
CA ARG A 79 1.66 6.43 -23.98
C ARG A 79 2.63 7.43 -23.39
N VAL A 80 2.19 8.25 -22.44
CA VAL A 80 3.02 9.26 -21.78
C VAL A 80 3.73 8.63 -20.59
N GLU A 81 5.06 8.64 -20.62
CA GLU A 81 5.89 8.30 -19.47
C GLU A 81 5.98 9.49 -18.51
N TRP A 82 5.24 9.45 -17.41
CA TRP A 82 5.21 10.53 -16.41
C TRP A 82 6.42 10.57 -15.48
N THR A 83 7.25 9.52 -15.49
CA THR A 83 8.38 9.35 -14.58
C THR A 83 9.60 8.83 -15.32
N SER A 84 10.78 9.26 -14.90
CA SER A 84 12.06 8.72 -15.38
C SER A 84 12.75 7.90 -14.29
N SER A 85 13.51 6.90 -14.69
CA SER A 85 14.34 6.13 -13.76
C SER A 85 15.40 7.02 -13.13
N LYS A 86 15.61 6.86 -11.82
CA LYS A 86 16.66 7.55 -11.08
C LYS A 86 17.66 6.53 -10.54
N GLY A 87 18.87 6.55 -11.08
CA GLY A 87 19.95 5.66 -10.67
C GLY A 87 19.89 4.28 -11.32
N THR A 88 20.66 3.34 -10.78
CA THR A 88 20.71 1.97 -11.26
C THR A 88 19.62 1.12 -10.59
N PRO A 89 19.00 0.17 -11.31
CA PRO A 89 18.09 -0.80 -10.70
C PRO A 89 18.77 -1.54 -9.53
N ILE A 90 18.00 -1.80 -8.48
CA ILE A 90 18.45 -2.58 -7.33
C ILE A 90 17.72 -3.93 -7.28
N ALA A 91 18.40 -4.96 -6.77
CA ALA A 91 17.78 -6.25 -6.54
C ALA A 91 16.96 -6.22 -5.24
N VAL A 92 15.67 -6.54 -5.33
CA VAL A 92 14.72 -6.50 -4.20
C VAL A 92 14.11 -7.88 -4.00
N ALA A 93 14.08 -8.36 -2.75
CA ALA A 93 13.36 -9.57 -2.34
C ALA A 93 12.21 -9.22 -1.40
N VAL A 94 11.04 -9.80 -1.62
CA VAL A 94 9.88 -9.68 -0.73
C VAL A 94 9.61 -11.05 -0.11
N VAL A 95 9.67 -11.13 1.23
CA VAL A 95 9.47 -12.38 1.96
C VAL A 95 8.00 -12.54 2.32
N GLN A 96 7.40 -13.67 1.93
CA GLN A 96 6.05 -14.04 2.33
C GLN A 96 6.09 -15.33 3.14
N PRO A 97 6.01 -15.28 4.48
CA PRO A 97 6.25 -16.43 5.34
C PRO A 97 5.07 -17.43 5.36
N ASN A 98 3.90 -17.04 4.82
CA ASN A 98 2.67 -17.84 4.82
C ASN A 98 2.29 -18.43 6.20
N VAL A 99 2.52 -17.67 7.29
CA VAL A 99 2.21 -18.10 8.66
C VAL A 99 0.71 -17.96 8.92
N PRO A 100 0.01 -19.03 9.34
CA PRO A 100 -1.41 -18.97 9.70
C PRO A 100 -1.68 -17.97 10.83
N LEU A 101 -2.75 -17.20 10.74
CA LEU A 101 -3.07 -16.16 11.74
C LEU A 101 -3.21 -16.72 13.17
N ARG A 102 -3.75 -17.94 13.30
CA ARG A 102 -3.90 -18.66 14.58
C ARG A 102 -2.56 -19.01 15.24
N GLU A 103 -1.51 -19.17 14.44
CA GLU A 103 -0.15 -19.52 14.88
C GLU A 103 0.70 -18.26 15.10
N LYS A 104 0.42 -17.19 14.35
CA LYS A 104 1.19 -15.93 14.37
C LYS A 104 1.42 -15.40 15.78
N TRP A 105 0.39 -15.37 16.62
CA TRP A 105 0.46 -14.80 17.98
C TRP A 105 0.59 -15.86 19.08
N ASP A 106 0.74 -17.13 18.70
CA ASP A 106 0.91 -18.21 19.64
C ASP A 106 2.39 -18.33 20.04
N PRO A 107 2.73 -18.18 21.33
CA PRO A 107 4.11 -18.25 21.81
C PRO A 107 4.85 -19.53 21.40
N ARG A 108 4.13 -20.65 21.17
CA ARG A 108 4.71 -21.94 20.75
C ARG A 108 5.39 -21.87 19.40
N TYR A 109 4.91 -21.02 18.49
CA TYR A 109 5.42 -20.89 17.12
C TYR A 109 6.40 -19.73 16.97
N ARG A 110 6.53 -18.87 17.99
CA ARG A 110 7.35 -17.65 17.93
C ARG A 110 8.79 -17.93 17.55
N SER A 111 9.46 -18.88 18.21
CA SER A 111 10.87 -19.20 17.93
C SER A 111 11.08 -19.69 16.50
N GLN A 112 10.17 -20.55 16.02
CA GLN A 112 10.19 -21.06 14.65
C GLN A 112 10.03 -19.94 13.62
N ILE A 113 9.04 -19.06 13.81
CA ILE A 113 8.78 -17.91 12.92
C ILE A 113 10.01 -17.00 12.86
N LEU A 114 10.59 -16.67 14.03
CA LEU A 114 11.78 -15.82 14.12
C LEU A 114 13.00 -16.44 13.42
N SER A 115 13.22 -17.75 13.57
CA SER A 115 14.35 -18.44 12.91
C SER A 115 14.18 -18.50 11.40
N ASP A 116 12.98 -18.83 10.91
CA ASP A 116 12.68 -18.90 9.46
C ASP A 116 12.94 -17.54 8.79
N PHE A 117 12.47 -16.46 9.41
CA PHE A 117 12.74 -15.10 8.93
C PHE A 117 14.24 -14.77 8.90
N ARG A 118 14.97 -15.07 9.99
CA ARG A 118 16.41 -14.82 10.08
C ARG A 118 17.20 -15.58 9.02
N GLU A 119 16.92 -16.87 8.84
CA GLU A 119 17.63 -17.74 7.89
C GLU A 119 17.38 -17.30 6.44
N ARG A 120 16.11 -17.02 6.09
CA ARG A 120 15.76 -16.52 4.75
C ARG A 120 16.42 -15.18 4.47
N SER A 121 16.41 -14.25 5.42
CA SER A 121 17.06 -12.95 5.22
C SER A 121 18.57 -13.05 5.08
N ALA A 122 19.22 -13.91 5.87
CA ALA A 122 20.67 -14.14 5.74
C ALA A 122 21.05 -14.68 4.35
N GLN A 123 20.23 -15.56 3.78
CA GLN A 123 20.43 -16.07 2.43
C GLN A 123 20.15 -14.99 1.37
N LEU A 124 19.02 -14.27 1.48
CA LEU A 124 18.61 -13.27 0.50
C LEU A 124 19.55 -12.06 0.46
N ALA A 125 20.09 -11.65 1.62
CA ALA A 125 20.98 -10.51 1.75
C ALA A 125 22.29 -10.62 0.94
N GLN A 126 22.68 -11.83 0.54
CA GLN A 126 23.88 -12.06 -0.29
C GLN A 126 23.67 -11.63 -1.74
N ALA A 127 22.42 -11.60 -2.22
CA ALA A 127 22.08 -11.34 -3.63
C ALA A 127 21.17 -10.12 -3.81
N HIS A 128 20.63 -9.54 -2.74
CA HIS A 128 19.64 -8.45 -2.81
C HIS A 128 20.06 -7.26 -1.95
N THR A 129 20.00 -6.07 -2.53
CA THR A 129 20.28 -4.80 -1.85
C THR A 129 19.16 -4.43 -0.88
N LEU A 130 17.92 -4.89 -1.15
CA LEU A 130 16.76 -4.64 -0.30
C LEU A 130 15.97 -5.93 -0.07
N VAL A 131 15.70 -6.25 1.19
CA VAL A 131 14.80 -7.33 1.62
C VAL A 131 13.63 -6.70 2.35
N VAL A 132 12.40 -7.09 2.01
CA VAL A 132 11.17 -6.56 2.61
C VAL A 132 10.40 -7.67 3.28
N TRP A 133 10.11 -7.49 4.57
CA TRP A 133 9.20 -8.33 5.34
C TRP A 133 7.83 -7.66 5.48
N PRO A 134 6.75 -8.43 5.67
CA PRO A 134 5.40 -7.90 5.75
C PRO A 134 5.14 -7.13 7.06
N GLU A 135 3.94 -6.57 7.17
CA GLU A 135 3.47 -5.91 8.39
C GLU A 135 3.41 -6.89 9.57
N SER A 136 3.93 -6.44 10.73
CA SER A 136 4.00 -7.25 11.95
C SER A 136 4.58 -8.65 11.67
N ALA A 137 5.69 -8.71 10.95
CA ALA A 137 6.36 -9.97 10.58
C ALA A 137 6.80 -10.76 11.83
N LEU A 138 7.24 -10.02 12.86
CA LEU A 138 7.70 -10.59 14.12
C LEU A 138 6.59 -10.50 15.18
N PRO A 139 6.18 -11.62 15.79
CA PRO A 139 5.13 -11.62 16.81
C PRO A 139 5.67 -11.24 18.19
N ALA A 140 6.35 -10.11 18.26
CA ALA A 140 6.93 -9.53 19.47
C ALA A 140 7.20 -8.04 19.27
N TYR A 141 7.19 -7.28 20.36
CA TYR A 141 7.67 -5.89 20.35
C TYR A 141 9.17 -5.85 20.06
N GLN A 142 9.63 -4.79 19.38
CA GLN A 142 11.03 -4.58 19.04
C GLN A 142 11.98 -4.76 20.23
N ASP A 143 11.65 -4.17 21.39
CA ASP A 143 12.42 -4.25 22.62
C ASP A 143 12.56 -5.68 23.20
N ARG A 144 11.73 -6.62 22.74
CA ARG A 144 11.76 -8.03 23.15
C ARG A 144 12.51 -8.94 22.19
N VAL A 145 12.95 -8.42 21.04
CA VAL A 145 13.69 -9.18 20.02
C VAL A 145 14.98 -8.46 19.60
N THR A 146 15.44 -7.48 20.37
CA THR A 146 16.72 -6.76 20.14
C THR A 146 17.88 -7.73 19.99
N ASP A 147 17.97 -8.76 20.84
CA ASP A 147 19.03 -9.78 20.80
C ASP A 147 19.11 -10.55 19.47
N MET A 148 18.00 -10.60 18.72
CA MET A 148 17.96 -11.17 17.37
C MET A 148 18.21 -10.09 16.31
N LEU A 149 17.64 -8.89 16.48
CA LEU A 149 17.72 -7.83 15.49
C LEU A 149 19.10 -7.19 15.40
N GLU A 150 19.83 -7.05 16.49
CA GLU A 150 21.18 -6.44 16.49
C GLU A 150 22.20 -7.25 15.68
N PRO A 151 22.35 -8.59 15.90
CA PRO A 151 23.23 -9.39 15.06
C PRO A 151 22.82 -9.37 13.58
N MET A 152 21.51 -9.42 13.31
CA MET A 152 20.99 -9.31 11.96
C MET A 152 21.34 -7.96 11.32
N ASN A 153 21.19 -6.87 12.05
CA ASN A 153 21.54 -5.53 11.60
C ASN A 153 23.01 -5.44 11.20
N SER A 154 23.92 -5.95 12.03
CA SER A 154 25.35 -6.01 11.71
C SER A 154 25.64 -6.87 10.48
N GLN A 155 25.04 -8.06 10.39
CA GLN A 155 25.25 -8.96 9.25
C GLN A 155 24.76 -8.37 7.92
N LEU A 156 23.60 -7.71 7.94
CA LEU A 156 23.03 -7.05 6.77
C LEU A 156 23.89 -5.87 6.31
N ALA A 157 24.41 -5.08 7.25
CA ALA A 157 25.32 -3.97 6.96
C ALA A 157 26.61 -4.46 6.27
N LEU A 158 27.19 -5.58 6.75
CA LEU A 158 28.36 -6.21 6.12
C LEU A 158 28.07 -6.72 4.70
N SER A 159 26.84 -7.11 4.42
CA SER A 159 26.42 -7.59 3.09
C SER A 159 25.92 -6.45 2.19
N HIS A 160 26.02 -5.18 2.62
CA HIS A 160 25.45 -4.02 1.95
C HIS A 160 23.96 -4.17 1.60
N SER A 161 23.22 -4.91 2.43
CA SER A 161 21.80 -5.16 2.26
C SER A 161 21.00 -4.40 3.31
N THR A 162 19.80 -3.95 2.94
CA THR A 162 18.84 -3.32 3.86
C THR A 162 17.65 -4.23 4.07
N LEU A 163 17.26 -4.47 5.31
CA LEU A 163 15.99 -5.11 5.65
C LEU A 163 14.98 -4.07 6.09
N VAL A 164 13.81 -4.04 5.44
CA VAL A 164 12.66 -3.25 5.87
C VAL A 164 11.59 -4.19 6.40
N THR A 165 11.18 -4.03 7.66
CA THR A 165 10.20 -4.92 8.29
C THR A 165 9.18 -4.17 9.12
N GLY A 166 7.93 -4.66 9.08
CA GLY A 166 6.90 -4.26 10.04
C GLY A 166 7.12 -4.93 11.39
N ILE A 167 7.11 -4.16 12.47
CA ILE A 167 7.27 -4.63 13.84
C ILE A 167 6.50 -3.71 14.80
N PRO A 168 5.81 -4.25 15.83
CA PRO A 168 5.24 -3.41 16.85
C PRO A 168 6.35 -2.78 17.71
N THR A 169 6.26 -1.46 17.93
CA THR A 169 7.17 -0.71 18.81
C THR A 169 6.39 -0.09 19.95
N ARG A 170 7.08 0.30 21.01
CA ARG A 170 6.50 0.98 22.17
C ARG A 170 7.54 1.83 22.85
N ASP A 171 7.09 2.90 23.47
CA ASP A 171 7.91 3.79 24.29
C ASP A 171 7.09 4.28 25.49
N ALA A 172 7.56 5.34 26.17
CA ALA A 172 6.86 5.93 27.30
C ALA A 172 5.53 6.60 26.91
N THR A 173 5.36 6.94 25.63
CA THR A 173 4.21 7.66 25.11
C THR A 173 3.13 6.76 24.53
N GLY A 174 3.45 5.54 24.11
CA GLY A 174 2.42 4.64 23.61
C GLY A 174 2.92 3.37 22.93
N ARG A 175 2.01 2.74 22.19
CA ARG A 175 2.28 1.55 21.35
C ARG A 175 2.00 1.88 19.89
N TYR A 176 2.88 1.42 19.02
CA TYR A 176 2.85 1.74 17.60
C TYR A 176 2.96 0.50 16.73
N ASN A 177 2.26 0.53 15.61
CA ASN A 177 2.52 -0.35 14.49
C ASN A 177 3.53 0.35 13.58
N SER A 178 4.72 -0.22 13.45
CA SER A 178 5.87 0.48 12.90
C SER A 178 6.54 -0.30 11.79
N ILE A 179 7.24 0.42 10.93
CA ILE A 179 8.18 -0.13 9.96
C ILE A 179 9.57 0.36 10.36
N ILE A 180 10.55 -0.55 10.42
CA ILE A 180 11.95 -0.22 10.70
C ILE A 180 12.84 -0.67 9.54
N ALA A 181 13.97 0.03 9.37
CA ALA A 181 15.05 -0.37 8.48
C ALA A 181 16.29 -0.80 9.27
N LEU A 182 16.92 -1.90 8.84
CA LEU A 182 18.13 -2.48 9.42
C LEU A 182 19.17 -2.72 8.31
N GLY A 183 20.45 -2.76 8.66
CA GLY A 183 21.57 -3.05 7.76
C GLY A 183 22.21 -1.79 7.18
N ALA A 184 22.32 -1.74 5.85
CA ALA A 184 22.91 -0.59 5.15
C ALA A 184 22.02 0.68 5.18
N GLY A 185 20.74 0.53 5.54
CA GLY A 185 19.79 1.62 5.70
C GLY A 185 19.31 1.76 7.14
N SER A 186 18.67 2.89 7.45
CA SER A 186 18.12 3.18 8.78
C SER A 186 16.84 4.01 8.68
N GLY A 187 16.04 3.99 9.75
CA GLY A 187 14.82 4.77 9.86
C GLY A 187 13.67 3.98 10.48
N THR A 188 12.72 4.72 11.06
CA THR A 188 11.50 4.19 11.66
C THR A 188 10.31 5.00 11.18
N TYR A 189 9.24 4.32 10.80
CA TYR A 189 7.96 4.92 10.45
C TYR A 189 6.86 4.36 11.35
N HIS A 190 6.07 5.23 11.95
CA HIS A 190 4.89 4.84 12.73
C HIS A 190 3.62 5.04 11.89
N LYS A 191 2.75 4.03 11.87
CA LYS A 191 1.45 4.06 11.20
C LYS A 191 0.64 5.26 11.70
N GLN A 192 0.29 6.15 10.78
CA GLN A 192 -0.38 7.43 11.11
C GLN A 192 -1.90 7.30 11.22
N LYS A 193 -2.51 6.39 10.46
CA LYS A 193 -3.96 6.16 10.44
C LYS A 193 -4.25 4.74 10.89
N MET A 194 -4.86 4.63 12.06
CA MET A 194 -5.22 3.36 12.66
C MET A 194 -6.56 2.86 12.14
N VAL A 195 -6.72 1.55 12.06
CA VAL A 195 -8.00 0.95 11.70
C VAL A 195 -8.95 0.99 12.91
N PRO A 196 -10.11 1.67 12.83
CA PRO A 196 -11.09 1.65 13.93
C PRO A 196 -11.55 0.24 14.25
N PHE A 197 -11.75 -0.06 15.54
CA PHE A 197 -12.16 -1.36 16.10
C PHE A 197 -11.15 -2.51 15.91
N GLY A 198 -10.17 -2.38 15.02
CA GLY A 198 -9.05 -3.32 14.90
C GLY A 198 -7.84 -2.90 15.75
N GLU A 199 -7.42 -1.65 15.63
CA GLU A 199 -6.19 -1.14 16.27
C GLU A 199 -6.48 -0.19 17.44
N TYR A 200 -7.67 0.40 17.48
CA TYR A 200 -8.11 1.24 18.60
C TYR A 200 -9.65 1.20 18.75
N VAL A 201 -10.15 1.57 19.93
CA VAL A 201 -11.59 1.68 20.19
C VAL A 201 -11.99 3.16 20.13
N PRO A 202 -12.78 3.60 19.14
CA PRO A 202 -13.28 4.97 19.10
C PRO A 202 -14.14 5.28 20.33
N LEU A 203 -14.01 6.50 20.87
CA LEU A 203 -14.84 7.02 21.97
C LEU A 203 -14.72 6.24 23.31
N SER A 204 -13.64 5.48 23.52
CA SER A 204 -13.37 4.91 24.83
C SER A 204 -13.13 6.02 25.86
N ALA A 205 -13.76 5.92 27.03
CA ALA A 205 -13.69 6.92 28.10
C ALA A 205 -12.33 6.95 28.84
N GLY A 206 -11.30 6.32 28.27
CA GLY A 206 -10.00 6.16 28.91
C GLY A 206 -9.07 5.29 28.07
N SER A 207 -8.43 5.90 27.08
CA SER A 207 -7.06 5.55 26.68
C SER A 207 -6.63 6.58 25.65
N GLU A 208 -5.97 7.64 26.13
CA GLU A 208 -4.95 8.28 25.31
C GLU A 208 -3.96 7.20 24.86
N ALA A 209 -3.66 7.21 23.56
CA ALA A 209 -2.81 6.23 22.89
C ALA A 209 -1.35 6.35 23.35
#